data_AF-A0A961PSW8-F1
#
_entry.id   AF-A0A961PSW8-F1
#
_cell.length_a   1.000
_cell.length_b   1.000
_cell.length_c   1.000
_cell.angle_alpha   90.00
_cell.angle_beta   90.00
_cell.angle_gamma   90.00
#
_symmetry.space_group_name_H-M   'P 1'
#
loop_
_entity.id
_entity.type
_entity.pdbx_description
1 polymer ?
#
loop_
_entity_poly.entity_id
_entity_poly.type
_entity_poly.pdbx_seq_one_letter_code
_entity_poly.pdbx_strand_id
1 'polypeptide(L)' 'CGAAAARDRVARALADLGPGLSDVALRCCCHLEGLEQAERRMGWSARSGKIVLRIALQRLRRHYDETHAAGRMIG' A
#
# COMPACT_ATOMS: atom_id res chain seq x y z
N CYS A 1 -5.95 -22.89 3.99
CA CYS A 1 -6.54 -22.10 5.10
C CYS A 1 -6.72 -20.64 4.64
N GLY A 2 -7.76 -19.94 5.10
CA GLY A 2 -8.06 -18.57 4.63
C GLY A 2 -6.99 -17.53 4.99
N ALA A 3 -6.26 -17.72 6.09
CA ALA A 3 -5.22 -16.80 6.54
C ALA A 3 -4.01 -16.74 5.59
N ALA A 4 -3.57 -17.88 5.04
CA ALA A 4 -2.46 -17.91 4.08
C ALA A 4 -2.83 -17.17 2.79
N ALA A 5 -4.04 -17.40 2.27
CA ALA A 5 -4.55 -16.70 1.09
C ALA A 5 -4.68 -15.19 1.32
N ALA A 6 -5.08 -14.75 2.53
CA ALA A 6 -5.13 -13.34 2.87
C ALA A 6 -3.73 -12.69 2.89
N ARG A 7 -2.73 -13.37 3.48
CA ARG A 7 -1.35 -12.89 3.49
C ARG A 7 -0.78 -12.77 2.09
N ASP A 8 -1.04 -13.75 1.22
CA ASP A 8 -0.58 -13.74 -0.17
C ASP A 8 -1.15 -12.55 -0.96
N ARG A 9 -2.45 -12.23 -0.79
CA ARG A 9 -3.05 -11.03 -1.40
C ARG A 9 -2.36 -9.74 -0.97
N VAL A 10 -2.10 -9.59 0.34
CA VAL A 10 -1.41 -8.40 0.85
C VAL A 10 0.04 -8.35 0.34
N ALA A 11 0.74 -9.47 0.33
CA ALA A 11 2.12 -9.53 -0.17
C ALA A 11 2.22 -9.12 -1.64
N ARG A 12 1.28 -9.56 -2.49
CA ARG A 12 1.21 -9.15 -3.90
C ARG A 12 0.92 -7.66 -4.05
N ALA A 13 0.01 -7.12 -3.25
CA ALA A 13 -0.32 -5.70 -3.29
C ALA A 13 0.87 -4.82 -2.86
N LEU A 14 1.62 -5.24 -1.84
CA LEU A 14 2.84 -4.56 -1.41
C LEU A 14 3.97 -4.66 -2.44
N ALA A 15 4.10 -5.81 -3.12
CA ALA A 15 5.06 -5.97 -4.21
C ALA A 15 4.73 -5.06 -5.41
N ASP A 16 3.45 -4.91 -5.75
CA ASP A 16 2.98 -4.01 -6.82
C ASP A 16 3.26 -2.53 -6.52
N LEU A 17 3.12 -2.13 -5.25
CA LEU A 17 3.46 -0.79 -4.80
C LEU A 17 4.94 -0.46 -4.98
N GLY A 18 5.80 -1.43 -4.69
CA GLY A 18 7.25 -1.27 -4.69
C GLY A 18 7.78 -0.51 -3.46
N PRO A 19 9.12 -0.49 -3.29
CA PRO A 19 9.77 0.10 -2.13
C PRO A 19 9.45 1.60 -2.00
N GLY A 20 9.35 2.09 -0.76
CA GLY A 20 8.95 3.46 -0.45
C GLY A 20 7.43 3.64 -0.38
N LEU A 21 6.70 3.25 -1.42
CA LEU A 21 5.23 3.32 -1.42
C LEU A 21 4.61 2.26 -0.51
N SER A 22 5.13 1.03 -0.54
CA SER A 22 4.75 -0.02 0.40
C SER A 22 5.05 0.40 1.84
N ASP A 23 6.20 1.01 2.08
CA ASP A 23 6.66 1.42 3.41
C ASP A 23 5.77 2.51 4.01
N VAL A 24 5.48 3.59 3.27
CA VAL A 24 4.59 4.66 3.77
C VAL A 24 3.16 4.16 4.00
N ALA A 25 2.66 3.27 3.13
CA ALA A 25 1.34 2.68 3.29
C ALA A 25 1.26 1.84 4.58
N LEU A 26 2.24 0.97 4.83
CA LEU A 26 2.28 0.16 6.06
C LEU A 26 2.46 1.02 7.31
N ARG A 27 3.33 2.04 7.25
CA ARG A 27 3.55 2.98 8.37
C ARG A 27 2.29 3.72 8.75
N CYS A 28 1.62 4.35 7.80
CA CYS A 28 0.44 5.14 8.10
C CYS A 28 -0.81 4.29 8.37
N CYS A 29 -1.01 3.17 7.65
CA CYS A 29 -2.23 2.39 7.77
C CYS A 29 -2.15 1.26 8.81
N CYS A 30 -1.00 0.62 8.99
CA CYS A 30 -0.84 -0.51 9.92
C CYS A 30 -0.18 -0.10 11.23
N HIS A 31 0.83 0.76 11.19
CA HIS A 31 1.51 1.25 12.38
C HIS A 31 0.89 2.53 12.95
N LEU A 32 -0.11 3.11 12.26
CA LEU A 32 -0.78 4.36 12.64
C LEU A 32 0.23 5.51 12.87
N GLU A 33 1.36 5.47 12.16
CA GLU A 33 2.42 6.47 12.24
C GLU A 33 1.94 7.75 11.55
N GLY A 34 2.07 8.89 12.26
CA GLY A 34 1.75 10.19 11.71
C GLY A 34 2.63 10.56 10.51
N LEU A 35 2.06 11.28 9.54
CA LEU A 35 2.76 11.62 8.29
C LEU A 35 4.10 12.34 8.50
N GLU A 36 4.18 13.25 9.47
CA GLU A 36 5.44 13.95 9.78
C GLU A 36 6.53 12.99 10.29
N GLN A 37 6.17 11.97 11.07
CA GLN A 37 7.12 10.96 11.54
C GLN A 37 7.55 10.05 10.40
N ALA A 38 6.61 9.64 9.54
CA ALA A 38 6.92 8.88 8.34
C ALA A 38 7.86 9.67 7.40
N GLU A 39 7.62 10.96 7.19
CA GLU A 39 8.50 11.83 6.39
C GLU A 39 9.93 11.87 6.93
N ARG A 40 10.10 12.11 8.24
CA ARG A 40 11.43 12.14 8.88
C ARG A 40 12.14 10.81 8.75
N ARG A 41 11.43 9.71 8.93
CA ARG A 41 11.99 8.36 8.90
C ARG A 41 12.38 7.90 7.49
N MET A 42 11.65 8.38 6.48
CA MET A 42 11.93 8.12 5.07
C MET A 42 12.91 9.13 4.46
N GLY A 43 13.35 10.14 5.21
CA GLY A 43 14.23 11.20 4.71
C GLY A 43 13.55 12.11 3.67
N TRP A 44 12.23 12.24 3.72
CA TRP A 44 11.47 13.06 2.78
C TRP A 44 11.32 14.50 3.25
N SER A 45 11.13 15.41 2.30
CA SER A 45 10.83 16.81 2.58
C SER A 45 9.48 16.96 3.28
N ALA A 46 9.33 17.95 4.15
CA ALA A 46 8.08 18.21 4.86
C ALA A 46 6.91 18.42 3.88
N ARG A 47 5.73 17.89 4.24
CA ARG A 47 4.47 17.95 3.46
C ARG A 47 4.44 17.11 2.18
N SER A 48 5.47 16.32 1.91
CA SER A 48 5.47 15.38 0.76
C SER A 48 4.73 14.08 1.06
N GLY A 49 4.68 13.66 2.33
CA GLY A 49 4.11 12.39 2.77
C GLY A 49 2.64 12.23 2.40
N LYS A 50 1.84 13.30 2.47
CA LYS A 50 0.43 13.25 2.06
C LYS A 50 0.27 12.87 0.59
N ILE A 51 1.11 13.44 -0.28
CA ILE A 51 1.04 13.18 -1.73
C ILE A 51 1.54 11.76 -2.02
N VAL A 52 2.65 11.35 -1.41
CA VAL A 52 3.22 10.02 -1.61
C VAL A 52 2.27 8.93 -1.08
N LEU A 53 1.70 9.12 0.10
CA LEU A 53 0.66 8.22 0.65
C LEU A 53 -0.55 8.15 -0.28
N ARG A 54 -1.01 9.27 -0.81
CA ARG A 54 -2.13 9.28 -1.78
C ARG A 54 -1.79 8.48 -3.04
N ILE A 55 -0.58 8.60 -3.58
CA ILE A 55 -0.11 7.82 -4.73
C ILE A 55 -0.09 6.33 -4.38
N ALA A 56 0.44 5.96 -3.21
CA ALA A 56 0.44 4.59 -2.73
C ALA A 56 -0.99 4.02 -2.65
N LEU A 57 -1.92 4.74 -2.02
CA LEU A 57 -3.32 4.30 -1.91
C LEU A 57 -4.03 4.21 -3.26
N GLN A 58 -3.73 5.11 -4.20
CA GLN A 58 -4.27 5.04 -5.56
C GLN A 58 -3.78 3.80 -6.32
N ARG A 59 -2.49 3.47 -6.22
CA ARG A 59 -1.94 2.23 -6.78
C ARG A 59 -2.54 1.00 -6.12
N LEU A 60 -2.67 1.01 -4.80
CA LEU A 60 -3.27 -0.08 -4.04
C LEU A 60 -4.72 -0.34 -4.50
N ARG A 61 -5.51 0.72 -4.67
CA ARG A 61 -6.87 0.60 -5.21
C ARG A 61 -6.87 -0.03 -6.59
N ARG A 62 -6.01 0.45 -7.49
CA ARG A 62 -5.86 -0.11 -8.84
C ARG A 62 -5.51 -1.60 -8.82
N HIS A 63 -4.57 -2.01 -7.97
CA HIS A 63 -4.19 -3.41 -7.81
C HIS A 63 -5.38 -4.27 -7.38
N TYR A 64 -6.19 -3.80 -6.42
CA TYR A 64 -7.37 -4.53 -5.98
C TYR A 64 -8.47 -4.55 -7.03
N ASP A 65 -8.68 -3.48 -7.78
CA ASP A 65 -9.65 -3.44 -8.88
C ASP A 65 -9.27 -4.44 -9.98
N GLU A 66 -8.01 -4.48 -10.40
CA GLU A 66 -7.50 -5.40 -11.41
C GLU A 66 -7.55 -6.87 -10.94
N THR A 67 -7.17 -7.14 -9.69
CA THR A 67 -7.24 -8.50 -9.13
C THR A 67 -8.67 -8.99 -8.89
N HIS A 68 -9.61 -8.11 -8.51
CA HIS A 68 -11.04 -8.48 -8.40
C HIS A 68 -11.70 -8.64 -9.77
N ALA A 69 -11.34 -7.82 -10.76
CA ALA A 69 -11.82 -7.98 -12.13
C ALA A 69 -11.35 -9.32 -12.71
N ALA A 70 -10.10 -9.70 -12.48
CA ALA A 70 -9.57 -11.00 -12.87
C ALA A 70 -10.32 -12.16 -12.18
N GLY A 71 -10.65 -12.03 -10.89
CA GLY A 71 -11.44 -13.02 -10.16
C GLY A 71 -12.88 -13.17 -10.69
N ARG A 72 -13.47 -12.10 -11.22
CA ARG A 72 -14.84 -12.10 -11.76
C ARG A 72 -14.95 -12.66 -13.18
N MET A 73 -13.87 -12.63 -13.96
CA MET A 73 -13.85 -13.19 -15.33
C MET A 73 -13.69 -14.72 -15.36
N ILE A 74 -13.24 -15.32 -14.25
CA ILE A 74 -13.12 -16.78 -14.09
C ILE A 74 -14.44 -17.39 -13.53
N GLY A 75 -15.47 -16.56 -13.34
CA GLY A 75 -16.79 -16.97 -12.83
C GLY A 75 -17.83 -17.17 -13.93
#